data_AF-A0A818CKP0-F1
#
_entry.id   AF-A0A818CKP0-F1
#
_cell.length_a   1.000
_cell.length_b   1.000
_cell.length_c   1.000
_cell.angle_alpha   90.00
_cell.angle_beta   90.00
_cell.angle_gamma   90.00
#
_symmetry.space_group_name_H-M   'P 1'
#
loop_
_entity.id
_entity.type
_entity.pdbx_description
1 polymer ?
#
loop_
_entity_poly.entity_id
_entity_poly.type
_entity_poly.pdbx_seq_one_letter_code
_entity_poly.pdbx_strand_id
1 'polypeptide(L)'
;IVSSSNDKHVFESEEKMNVIKKLPLKSESNQELSYISRFIMENIIDYLKFLGRFNIQFFQTIGPSINKYVNIILLFMHDESHLGNPHLRATLAEALETILPPKQHGNSRTLNSSFAETIFKEHSLIEHLLRVLLHVFVLIELTG
;
A
#
# COMPACT_ATOMS: atom_id res chain seq x y z
N ILE A 1 -32.03 -36.67 -18.31
CA ILE A 1 -31.84 -35.30 -18.85
C ILE A 1 -31.29 -34.47 -17.70
N VAL A 2 -29.98 -34.24 -17.78
CA VAL A 2 -29.15 -33.53 -16.79
C VAL A 2 -29.29 -32.03 -17.06
N SER A 3 -29.61 -31.25 -16.03
CA SER A 3 -29.13 -29.87 -15.83
C SER A 3 -29.87 -29.22 -14.66
N SER A 4 -29.36 -29.37 -13.43
CA SER A 4 -29.64 -28.41 -12.35
C SER A 4 -28.70 -28.61 -11.13
N SER A 5 -27.38 -28.67 -11.35
CA SER A 5 -26.44 -28.75 -10.21
C SER A 5 -25.11 -28.02 -10.39
N ASN A 6 -24.87 -27.33 -11.51
CA ASN A 6 -23.59 -26.63 -11.72
C ASN A 6 -23.59 -25.12 -11.40
N ASP A 7 -24.73 -24.48 -11.20
CA ASP A 7 -24.75 -23.01 -11.04
C ASP A 7 -24.60 -22.53 -9.60
N LYS A 8 -24.84 -23.39 -8.60
CA LYS A 8 -24.73 -22.99 -7.18
C LYS A 8 -23.28 -22.89 -6.68
N HIS A 9 -22.36 -23.63 -7.29
CA HIS A 9 -20.94 -23.62 -6.90
C HIS A 9 -20.14 -22.46 -7.50
N VAL A 10 -20.62 -21.88 -8.61
CA VAL A 10 -19.99 -20.73 -9.28
C VAL A 10 -20.36 -19.42 -8.59
N PHE A 11 -21.62 -19.27 -8.14
CA PHE A 11 -22.04 -18.08 -7.40
C PHE A 11 -21.45 -17.97 -5.99
N GLU A 12 -21.19 -19.09 -5.32
CA GLU A 12 -20.63 -19.07 -3.95
C GLU A 12 -19.12 -18.80 -3.92
N SER A 13 -18.43 -18.93 -5.06
CA SER A 13 -16.99 -18.66 -5.19
C SER A 13 -16.69 -17.20 -5.56
N GLU A 14 -17.57 -16.53 -6.29
CA GLU A 14 -17.48 -15.07 -6.51
C GLU A 14 -17.78 -14.27 -5.23
N GLU A 15 -18.71 -14.73 -4.41
CA GLU A 15 -19.09 -14.05 -3.16
C GLU A 15 -18.00 -14.14 -2.09
N LYS A 16 -17.23 -15.24 -2.06
CA LYS A 16 -16.09 -15.41 -1.13
C LYS A 16 -14.86 -14.59 -1.50
N MET A 17 -14.77 -14.07 -2.73
CA MET A 17 -13.69 -13.15 -3.13
C MET A 17 -14.05 -11.66 -2.92
N ASN A 18 -15.28 -11.39 -2.47
CA ASN A 18 -15.76 -10.04 -2.11
C ASN A 18 -15.55 -9.69 -0.62
N VAL A 19 -15.06 -10.63 0.20
CA VAL A 19 -14.79 -10.41 1.64
C VAL A 19 -13.42 -9.77 1.88
N ILE A 20 -12.67 -9.49 0.82
CA ILE A 20 -11.48 -8.67 0.96
C ILE A 20 -11.98 -7.24 1.06
N LYS A 21 -12.20 -6.82 2.31
CA LYS A 21 -12.62 -5.48 2.70
C LYS A 21 -12.07 -4.47 1.70
N LYS A 22 -12.97 -3.71 1.06
CA LYS A 22 -12.55 -2.47 0.40
C LYS A 22 -11.84 -1.63 1.45
N LEU A 23 -10.79 -0.91 1.07
CA LEU A 23 -10.25 0.16 1.93
C LEU A 23 -11.47 0.97 2.40
N PRO A 24 -11.63 1.34 3.69
CA PRO A 24 -12.82 1.99 4.22
C PRO A 24 -12.93 3.46 3.76
N LEU A 25 -12.68 3.71 2.48
CA LEU A 25 -13.15 4.84 1.74
C LEU A 25 -14.54 4.46 1.25
N LYS A 26 -15.48 5.41 1.32
CA LYS A 26 -16.82 5.26 0.73
C LYS A 26 -16.70 4.60 -0.64
N SER A 27 -17.67 3.75 -0.97
CA SER A 27 -17.77 2.94 -2.19
C SER A 27 -17.72 3.71 -3.53
N GLU A 28 -17.50 5.02 -3.48
CA GLU A 28 -17.28 5.91 -4.62
C GLU A 28 -15.82 6.36 -4.55
N SER A 29 -15.04 6.04 -5.58
CA SER A 29 -13.67 6.54 -5.76
C SER A 29 -13.65 8.04 -5.44
N ASN A 30 -12.82 8.47 -4.48
CA ASN A 30 -12.82 9.87 -4.10
C ASN A 30 -12.10 10.66 -5.18
N GLN A 31 -12.86 11.17 -6.15
CA GLN A 31 -12.35 11.93 -7.30
C GLN A 31 -11.49 13.12 -6.88
N GLU A 32 -11.69 13.66 -5.67
CA GLU A 32 -10.91 14.77 -5.12
C GLU A 32 -9.42 14.43 -4.99
N LEU A 33 -9.10 13.15 -4.72
CA LEU A 33 -7.72 12.68 -4.60
C LEU A 33 -7.02 12.63 -5.96
N SER A 34 -7.75 12.50 -7.07
CA SER A 34 -7.18 12.55 -8.42
C SER A 34 -6.66 13.94 -8.79
N TYR A 35 -7.10 15.00 -8.09
CA TYR A 35 -6.62 16.36 -8.28
C TYR A 35 -5.26 16.62 -7.62
N ILE A 36 -4.77 15.69 -6.80
CA ILE A 36 -3.44 15.82 -6.19
C ILE A 36 -2.40 15.70 -7.30
N SER A 37 -1.63 16.77 -7.48
CA SER A 37 -0.60 16.81 -8.51
C SER A 37 0.41 15.69 -8.32
N ARG A 38 0.73 15.01 -9.43
CA ARG A 38 1.81 14.02 -9.54
C ARG A 38 3.10 14.49 -8.85
N PHE A 39 3.44 15.76 -9.02
CA PHE A 39 4.63 16.37 -8.44
C PHE A 39 4.64 16.31 -6.90
N ILE A 40 3.50 16.51 -6.24
CA ILE A 40 3.41 16.42 -4.78
C ILE A 40 3.73 15.00 -4.32
N MET A 41 3.18 14.00 -5.03
CA MET A 41 3.44 12.60 -4.73
C MET A 41 4.91 12.22 -4.94
N GLU A 42 5.52 12.68 -6.04
CA GLU A 42 6.96 12.50 -6.29
C GLU A 42 7.80 13.08 -5.15
N ASN A 43 7.51 14.31 -4.71
CA ASN A 43 8.25 14.92 -3.58
C ASN A 43 8.08 14.14 -2.27
N ILE A 44 6.87 13.64 -1.98
CA ILE A 44 6.64 12.83 -0.79
C ILE A 44 7.47 11.55 -0.85
N ILE A 45 7.49 10.88 -2.01
CA ILE A 45 8.27 9.67 -2.24
C ILE A 45 9.76 9.92 -2.08
N ASP A 46 10.28 10.95 -2.74
CA ASP A 46 11.69 11.34 -2.66
C ASP A 46 12.10 11.70 -1.24
N TYR A 47 11.22 12.40 -0.51
CA TYR A 47 11.44 12.73 0.90
C TYR A 47 11.48 11.47 1.78
N LEU A 48 10.57 10.51 1.59
CA LEU A 48 10.58 9.24 2.34
C LEU A 48 11.84 8.42 2.05
N LYS A 49 12.25 8.35 0.78
CA LYS A 49 13.51 7.70 0.37
C LYS A 49 14.73 8.40 0.97
N PHE A 50 14.73 9.73 0.97
CA PHE A 50 15.77 10.53 1.61
C PHE A 50 15.87 10.23 3.10
N LEU A 51 14.74 10.24 3.82
CA LEU A 51 14.71 9.91 5.25
C LEU A 51 15.19 8.48 5.50
N GLY A 52 14.71 7.50 4.74
CA GLY A 52 15.17 6.11 4.86
C GLY A 52 16.69 5.96 4.67
N ARG A 53 17.30 6.81 3.82
CA ARG A 53 18.73 6.75 3.52
C ARG A 53 19.60 7.55 4.50
N PHE A 54 19.13 8.72 4.94
CA PHE A 54 19.96 9.70 5.64
C PHE A 54 19.49 10.02 7.06
N ASN A 55 18.22 9.78 7.41
CA ASN A 55 17.67 10.09 8.73
C ASN A 55 16.54 9.13 9.13
N ILE A 56 16.83 7.84 9.15
CA ILE A 56 15.82 6.81 9.42
C ILE A 56 15.24 6.90 10.84
N GLN A 57 15.98 7.49 11.79
CA GLN A 57 15.52 7.69 13.16
C GLN A 57 14.38 8.73 13.25
N PHE A 58 14.24 9.61 12.25
CA PHE A 58 13.14 10.57 12.17
C PHE A 58 11.77 9.89 12.30
N PHE A 59 11.62 8.70 11.70
CA PHE A 59 10.39 7.92 11.76
C PHE A 59 10.01 7.53 13.19
N GLN A 60 10.98 7.25 14.06
CA GLN A 60 10.72 7.00 15.49
C GLN A 60 10.38 8.31 16.21
N THR A 61 11.04 9.41 15.86
CA THR A 61 10.77 10.73 16.46
C THR A 61 9.35 11.20 16.19
N ILE A 62 8.82 10.99 14.98
CA ILE A 62 7.42 11.35 14.66
C ILE A 62 6.39 10.37 15.25
N GLY A 63 6.85 9.20 15.70
CA GLY A 63 6.04 8.18 16.37
C GLY A 63 4.78 7.81 15.56
N PRO A 64 3.58 7.84 16.16
CA PRO A 64 2.32 7.46 15.50
C PRO A 64 1.99 8.23 14.22
N SER A 65 2.58 9.41 14.02
CA SER A 65 2.36 10.20 12.80
C SER A 65 2.88 9.50 11.54
N ILE A 66 3.74 8.49 11.69
CA ILE A 66 4.18 7.64 10.57
C ILE A 66 3.02 6.98 9.83
N ASN A 67 1.93 6.68 10.53
CA ASN A 67 0.73 6.08 9.96
C ASN A 67 0.11 6.96 8.87
N LYS A 68 0.33 8.28 8.90
CA LYS A 68 -0.13 9.18 7.84
C LYS A 68 0.60 8.93 6.52
N TYR A 69 1.90 8.63 6.57
CA TYR A 69 2.68 8.28 5.39
C TYR A 69 2.29 6.90 4.85
N VAL A 70 2.09 5.92 5.73
CA VAL A 70 1.61 4.58 5.35
C VAL A 70 0.21 4.67 4.73
N ASN A 71 -0.68 5.49 5.28
CA ASN A 71 -1.99 5.78 4.68
C ASN A 71 -1.87 6.34 3.27
N ILE A 72 -1.01 7.34 3.05
CA ILE A 72 -0.77 7.92 1.71
C ILE A 72 -0.30 6.82 0.74
N ILE A 73 0.70 6.03 1.13
CA ILE A 73 1.22 4.93 0.30
C ILE A 73 0.09 3.97 -0.09
N LEU A 74 -0.63 3.43 0.90
CA LEU A 74 -1.70 2.46 0.67
C LEU A 74 -2.84 3.04 -0.18
N LEU A 75 -3.25 4.28 0.10
CA LEU A 75 -4.35 4.97 -0.58
C LEU A 75 -4.08 5.20 -2.07
N PHE A 76 -2.89 5.68 -2.41
CA PHE A 76 -2.52 5.99 -3.79
C PHE A 76 -2.03 4.76 -4.57
N MET A 77 -1.58 3.72 -3.87
CA MET A 77 -1.35 2.43 -4.51
C MET A 77 -2.64 1.62 -4.71
N HIS A 78 -3.71 1.87 -3.95
CA HIS A 78 -4.94 1.07 -4.02
C HIS A 78 -5.74 1.26 -5.32
N ASP A 79 -5.88 2.50 -5.79
CA ASP A 79 -6.80 2.85 -6.87
C ASP A 79 -6.08 3.66 -7.96
N GLU A 80 -6.21 3.22 -9.21
CA GLU A 80 -5.65 3.88 -10.40
C GLU A 80 -6.27 5.26 -10.65
N SER A 81 -7.51 5.49 -10.21
CA SER A 81 -8.17 6.78 -10.36
C SER A 81 -7.48 7.89 -9.55
N HIS A 82 -6.79 7.54 -8.46
CA HIS A 82 -6.02 8.51 -7.66
C HIS A 82 -4.63 8.77 -8.25
N LEU A 83 -4.00 7.75 -8.84
CA LEU A 83 -2.66 7.85 -9.42
C LEU A 83 -2.50 6.93 -10.63
N GLY A 84 -2.92 7.41 -11.80
CA GLY A 84 -2.95 6.58 -13.01
C GLY A 84 -1.59 6.12 -13.53
N ASN A 85 -0.47 6.70 -13.04
CA ASN A 85 0.87 6.27 -13.47
C ASN A 85 1.34 5.03 -12.67
N PRO A 86 1.44 3.84 -13.29
CA PRO A 86 1.82 2.61 -12.61
C PRO A 86 3.26 2.65 -12.08
N HIS A 87 4.19 3.31 -12.77
CA HIS A 87 5.58 3.45 -12.32
C HIS A 87 5.68 4.31 -11.07
N LEU A 88 4.87 5.36 -10.96
CA LEU A 88 4.85 6.19 -9.76
C LEU A 88 4.28 5.42 -8.56
N ARG A 89 3.29 4.54 -8.80
CA ARG A 89 2.80 3.60 -7.78
C ARG A 89 3.83 2.54 -7.38
N ALA A 90 4.65 2.06 -8.31
CA ALA A 90 5.79 1.22 -7.98
C ALA A 90 6.81 1.98 -7.11
N THR A 91 7.02 3.26 -7.39
CA THR A 91 7.93 4.10 -6.60
C THR A 91 7.38 4.34 -5.17
N LEU A 92 6.05 4.37 -4.98
CA LEU A 92 5.42 4.34 -3.65
C LEU A 92 5.67 3.01 -2.92
N ALA A 93 5.61 1.88 -3.65
CA ALA A 93 5.92 0.56 -3.09
C ALA A 93 7.39 0.49 -2.61
N GLU A 94 8.32 1.06 -3.38
CA GLU A 94 9.72 1.21 -2.95
C GLU A 94 9.87 2.12 -1.73
N ALA A 95 9.12 3.23 -1.66
CA ALA A 95 9.15 4.11 -0.50
C ALA A 95 8.70 3.39 0.78
N LEU A 96 7.74 2.47 0.67
CA LEU A 96 7.29 1.63 1.80
C LEU A 96 8.41 0.77 2.37
N GLU A 97 9.38 0.34 1.56
CA GLU A 97 10.52 -0.45 2.02
C GLU A 97 11.31 0.26 3.12
N THR A 98 11.37 1.59 3.08
CA THR A 98 12.06 2.40 4.11
C THR A 98 11.41 2.31 5.50
N ILE A 99 10.14 1.88 5.55
CA ILE A 99 9.34 1.76 6.78
C ILE A 99 9.32 0.30 7.27
N LEU A 100 9.70 -0.67 6.43
CA LEU A 100 9.66 -2.09 6.80
C LEU A 100 10.64 -2.43 7.94
N PRO A 101 10.30 -3.45 8.76
CA PRO A 101 11.22 -3.96 9.76
C PRO A 101 12.53 -4.44 9.09
N PRO A 102 13.70 -4.19 9.70
CA PRO A 102 14.96 -4.71 9.18
C PRO A 102 14.92 -6.22 8.99
N LYS A 103 15.44 -6.68 7.84
CA LYS A 103 15.80 -8.09 7.67
C LYS A 103 16.91 -8.40 8.68
N GLN A 104 16.80 -9.52 9.38
CA GLN A 104 17.52 -9.89 10.62
C GLN A 104 19.07 -9.79 10.60
N HIS A 105 19.69 -9.41 9.49
CA HIS A 105 21.12 -9.15 9.38
C HIS A 105 21.39 -7.87 8.59
N GLY A 106 21.89 -6.83 9.28
CA GLY A 106 22.76 -5.84 8.63
C GLY A 106 22.44 -4.38 8.88
N ASN A 107 23.44 -3.71 9.45
CA ASN A 107 23.72 -2.27 9.46
C ASN A 107 22.89 -1.40 10.42
N SER A 108 23.60 -0.53 11.13
CA SER A 108 23.11 0.55 12.02
C SER A 108 22.22 1.61 11.32
N ARG A 109 21.71 1.34 10.11
CA ARG A 109 20.93 2.23 9.25
C ARG A 109 19.48 1.78 9.07
N THR A 110 19.00 0.89 9.92
CA THR A 110 17.63 0.36 9.83
C THR A 110 16.74 0.92 10.94
N LEU A 111 15.43 0.93 10.72
CA LEU A 111 14.47 1.22 11.78
C LEU A 111 14.60 0.25 12.93
N ASN A 112 14.30 0.72 14.14
CA ASN A 112 14.15 -0.16 15.28
C ASN A 112 13.07 -1.21 14.95
N SER A 113 13.43 -2.51 15.07
CA SER A 113 12.55 -3.62 14.72
C SER A 113 11.22 -3.59 15.47
N SER A 114 11.22 -3.24 16.77
CA SER A 114 9.97 -3.21 17.54
C SER A 114 9.05 -2.10 17.08
N PHE A 115 9.60 -0.89 16.84
CA PHE A 115 8.82 0.23 16.32
C PHE A 115 8.25 -0.08 14.94
N ALA A 116 9.08 -0.59 14.02
CA ALA A 116 8.62 -0.96 12.68
C ALA A 116 7.53 -2.04 12.75
N GLU A 117 7.71 -3.10 13.55
CA GLU A 117 6.69 -4.12 13.75
C GLU A 117 5.37 -3.57 14.29
N THR A 118 5.42 -2.62 15.24
CA THR A 118 4.22 -1.97 15.77
C THR A 118 3.42 -1.26 14.69
N ILE A 119 4.08 -0.59 13.74
CA ILE A 119 3.40 0.04 12.60
C ILE A 119 2.59 -1.03 11.83
N PHE A 120 3.22 -2.16 11.49
CA PHE A 120 2.53 -3.20 10.70
C PHE A 120 1.54 -4.04 11.51
N LYS A 121 1.60 -4.03 12.84
CA LYS A 121 0.62 -4.74 13.70
C LYS A 121 -0.61 -3.88 14.02
N GLU A 122 -0.42 -2.58 14.20
CA GLU A 122 -1.48 -1.68 14.71
C GLU A 122 -2.11 -0.82 13.61
N HIS A 123 -1.50 -0.70 12.43
CA HIS A 123 -2.02 0.16 11.37
C HIS A 123 -3.35 -0.36 10.82
N SER A 124 -4.38 0.49 10.85
CA SER A 124 -5.76 0.14 10.50
C SER A 124 -5.94 -0.42 9.09
N LEU A 125 -5.14 0.04 8.13
CA LEU A 125 -5.24 -0.38 6.72
C LEU A 125 -4.27 -1.50 6.34
N ILE A 126 -3.53 -2.08 7.28
CA ILE A 126 -2.45 -3.01 6.94
C ILE A 126 -2.94 -4.30 6.28
N GLU A 127 -4.18 -4.71 6.56
CA GLU A 127 -4.82 -5.87 5.93
C GLU A 127 -4.94 -5.75 4.40
N HIS A 128 -4.92 -4.53 3.86
CA HIS A 128 -5.00 -4.29 2.43
C HIS A 128 -3.64 -4.26 1.74
N LEU A 129 -2.54 -4.21 2.50
CA LEU A 129 -1.19 -4.06 1.96
C LEU A 129 -0.85 -5.13 0.91
N LEU A 130 -1.14 -6.40 1.21
CA LEU A 130 -0.86 -7.51 0.30
C LEU A 130 -1.60 -7.35 -1.03
N ARG A 131 -2.91 -7.06 -0.98
CA ARG A 131 -3.72 -6.82 -2.18
C ARG A 131 -3.14 -5.69 -3.02
N VAL A 132 -2.84 -4.58 -2.35
CA VAL A 132 -2.36 -3.35 -3.00
C VAL A 132 -1.00 -3.57 -3.67
N LEU A 133 -0.08 -4.29 -3.02
CA LEU A 133 1.20 -4.68 -3.61
C LEU A 133 1.03 -5.60 -4.82
N LEU A 134 0.19 -6.63 -4.73
CA LEU A 134 -0.09 -7.53 -5.86
C LEU A 134 -0.70 -6.79 -7.05
N HIS A 135 -1.60 -5.84 -6.78
CA HIS A 135 -2.21 -5.03 -7.83
C HIS A 135 -1.18 -4.17 -8.56
N VAL A 136 -0.28 -3.49 -7.82
CA VAL A 136 0.81 -2.71 -8.43
C VAL A 136 1.75 -3.62 -9.23
N PHE A 137 2.11 -4.79 -8.69
CA PHE A 137 2.98 -5.76 -9.38
C PHE A 137 2.39 -6.25 -10.70
N VAL A 138 1.11 -6.62 -10.74
CA VAL A 138 0.45 -7.06 -11.98
C VAL A 138 0.40 -5.93 -13.01
N LEU A 139 0.11 -4.70 -12.58
CA LEU A 139 0.00 -3.57 -13.51
C LEU A 139 1.33 -3.18 -14.15
N ILE A 140 2.44 -3.20 -13.41
CA ILE A 140 3.75 -2.92 -14.01
C ILE A 140 4.15 -3.98 -15.03
N GLU A 141 3.80 -5.25 -14.80
CA GLU A 141 4.08 -6.34 -15.74
C GLU A 141 3.24 -6.20 -17.03
N LEU A 142 1.96 -5.80 -16.89
CA LEU A 142 1.06 -5.59 -18.03
C LEU A 142 1.35 -4.31 -18.83
N THR A 143 2.18 -3.41 -18.32
CA THR A 143 2.60 -2.16 -18.99
C THR A 143 4.01 -2.22 -19.57
N GLY A 144 4.68 -3.38 -19.45
CA GLY A 144 6.01 -3.69 -19.98
C GLY A 144 6.07 -3.90 -21.49
#